data_AF-A0A7J9B3N7-F1
#
_entry.id   AF-A0A7J9B3N7-F1
#
_cell.length_a   1.000
_cell.length_b   1.000
_cell.length_c   1.000
_cell.angle_alpha   90.00
_cell.angle_beta   90.00
_cell.angle_gamma   90.00
#
_symmetry.space_group_name_H-M   'P 1'
#
loop_
_entity.id
_entity.type
_entity.pdbx_description
1 polymer ?
#
loop_
_entity_poly.entity_id
_entity_poly.type
_entity_poly.pdbx_seq_one_letter_code
_entity_poly.pdbx_strand_id
1 'polypeptide(L)'
;MHGRVNLWPKNMLCGYLKNRRSREESILKAIENGAETLFDIVANVYSGVDRSLWTAAASNVRLHVDHLDQQKKLPKGFSMENFIGSLVAFESLVVAFEPNSGKL
;
A
#
# COMPACT_ATOMS: atom_id res chain seq x y z
N MET A 1 -9.02 14.12 19.36
CA MET A 1 -8.50 13.04 20.24
C MET A 1 -8.91 11.70 19.65
N HIS A 2 -7.98 10.73 19.52
CA HIS A 2 -8.31 9.39 19.03
C HIS A 2 -8.21 8.36 20.16
N GLY A 3 -9.24 7.50 20.27
CA GLY A 3 -9.28 6.33 21.15
C GLY A 3 -9.39 6.63 22.66
N ARG A 4 -9.58 5.57 23.45
CA ARG A 4 -9.43 5.59 24.92
C ARG A 4 -7.95 5.43 25.30
N VAL A 5 -7.59 5.83 26.52
CA VAL A 5 -6.23 5.63 27.06
C VAL A 5 -5.87 4.16 27.05
N ASN A 6 -4.68 3.83 26.52
CA ASN A 6 -4.16 2.47 26.49
C ASN A 6 -3.28 2.21 27.72
N LEU A 7 -3.65 1.21 28.53
CA LEU A 7 -2.92 0.82 29.74
C LEU A 7 -1.76 -0.16 29.46
N TRP A 8 -1.58 -0.60 28.21
CA TRP A 8 -0.61 -1.59 27.75
C TRP A 8 0.13 -1.10 26.48
N PRO A 9 0.86 0.03 26.57
CA PRO A 9 1.43 0.69 25.39
C PRO A 9 2.42 -0.18 24.62
N LYS A 10 3.19 -1.04 25.30
CA LYS A 10 4.13 -1.97 24.65
C LYS A 10 3.41 -2.99 23.77
N ASN A 11 2.30 -3.57 24.24
CA ASN A 11 1.51 -4.53 23.47
C ASN A 11 0.88 -3.86 22.24
N MET A 12 0.40 -2.63 22.39
CA MET A 12 -0.14 -1.84 21.29
C MET A 12 0.92 -1.59 20.21
N LEU A 13 2.12 -1.17 20.62
CA LEU A 13 3.24 -0.94 19.70
C LEU A 13 3.62 -2.22 18.96
N CYS A 14 3.73 -3.35 19.66
CA CYS A 14 3.99 -4.65 19.03
C CYS A 14 2.89 -5.01 18.02
N GLY A 15 1.62 -4.71 18.31
CA GLY A 15 0.50 -4.88 17.41
C GLY A 15 0.63 -4.06 16.13
N TYR A 16 0.97 -2.77 16.25
CA TYR A 16 1.20 -1.91 15.07
C TYR A 16 2.36 -2.41 14.22
N LEU A 17 3.50 -2.74 14.84
CA LEU A 17 4.66 -3.26 14.13
C LEU A 17 4.36 -4.59 13.44
N LYS A 18 3.57 -5.47 14.08
CA LYS A 18 3.13 -6.73 13.47
C LYS A 18 2.22 -6.46 12.26
N ASN A 19 1.28 -5.52 12.38
CA ASN A 19 0.39 -5.16 11.28
C ASN A 19 1.15 -4.63 10.06
N ARG A 20 2.15 -3.76 10.26
CA ARG A 20 2.99 -3.23 9.16
C ARG A 20 3.80 -4.34 8.47
N ARG A 21 4.43 -5.22 9.25
CA ARG A 21 5.20 -6.36 8.70
C ARG A 21 4.33 -7.35 7.95
N SER A 22 3.16 -7.69 8.51
CA SER A 22 2.21 -8.60 7.86
C SER A 22 1.70 -8.05 6.51
N ARG A 23 1.57 -6.73 6.39
CA ARG A 23 1.23 -6.09 5.11
C ARG A 23 2.37 -6.22 4.10
N GLU A 24 3.61 -5.97 4.51
CA GLU A 24 4.79 -6.15 3.65
C GLU A 24 4.97 -7.59 3.20
N GLU A 25 4.77 -8.57 4.09
CA GLU A 25 4.78 -10.00 3.76
C GLU A 25 3.74 -10.33 2.67
N SER A 26 2.54 -9.74 2.77
CA SER A 26 1.48 -9.94 1.77
C SER A 26 1.86 -9.32 0.42
N ILE A 27 2.49 -8.15 0.42
CA ILE A 27 2.97 -7.47 -0.80
C ILE A 27 4.10 -8.27 -1.47
N LEU A 28 5.09 -8.70 -0.70
CA LEU A 28 6.18 -9.54 -1.20
C LEU A 28 5.64 -10.82 -1.82
N LYS A 29 4.70 -11.49 -1.14
CA LYS A 29 4.04 -12.68 -1.69
C LYS A 29 3.28 -12.39 -2.99
N ALA A 30 2.61 -11.24 -3.10
CA ALA A 30 1.95 -10.87 -4.35
C ALA A 30 2.97 -10.70 -5.50
N ILE A 31 4.10 -10.03 -5.23
CA ILE A 31 5.18 -9.83 -6.20
C ILE A 31 5.82 -11.18 -6.60
N GLU A 32 6.10 -12.05 -5.64
CA GLU A 32 6.64 -13.40 -5.90
C GLU A 32 5.70 -14.25 -6.77
N ASN A 33 4.39 -14.01 -6.68
CA ASN A 33 3.39 -14.64 -7.53
C ASN A 33 3.18 -13.93 -8.88
N GLY A 34 4.01 -12.93 -9.21
CA GLY A 34 4.03 -12.26 -10.51
C GLY A 34 3.31 -10.91 -10.58
N ALA A 35 2.95 -10.30 -9.45
CA ALA A 35 2.43 -8.93 -9.47
C ALA A 35 3.55 -7.93 -9.78
N GLU A 36 3.38 -7.14 -10.85
CA GLU A 36 4.39 -6.17 -11.29
C GLU A 36 3.96 -4.72 -11.09
N THR A 37 2.65 -4.43 -11.18
CA THR A 37 2.12 -3.07 -11.10
C THR A 37 1.47 -2.77 -9.75
N LEU A 38 1.27 -1.48 -9.46
CA LEU A 38 0.52 -1.01 -8.28
C LEU A 38 -0.88 -1.63 -8.24
N PHE A 39 -1.56 -1.68 -9.38
CA PHE A 39 -2.92 -2.22 -9.45
C PHE A 39 -2.94 -3.74 -9.21
N ASP A 40 -1.97 -4.50 -9.75
CA ASP A 40 -1.86 -5.93 -9.50
C ASP A 40 -1.71 -6.23 -8.01
N ILE A 41 -0.82 -5.49 -7.35
CA ILE A 41 -0.55 -5.65 -5.93
C ILE A 41 -1.79 -5.27 -5.11
N VAL A 42 -2.44 -4.14 -5.41
CA VAL A 42 -3.68 -3.74 -4.71
C VAL A 42 -4.79 -4.77 -4.91
N ALA A 43 -5.02 -5.20 -6.14
CA ALA A 43 -6.06 -6.17 -6.46
C ALA A 43 -5.84 -7.52 -5.76
N ASN A 44 -4.57 -7.94 -5.60
CA ASN A 44 -4.22 -9.15 -4.86
C ASN A 44 -4.38 -8.96 -3.34
N VAL A 45 -3.66 -7.98 -2.78
CA VAL A 45 -3.48 -7.77 -1.33
C VAL A 45 -4.73 -7.21 -0.65
N TYR A 46 -5.58 -6.51 -1.39
CA TYR A 46 -6.84 -5.92 -0.92
C TYR A 46 -8.06 -6.48 -1.66
N SER A 47 -7.97 -7.69 -2.22
CA SER A 47 -9.05 -8.38 -2.93
C SER A 47 -10.39 -8.44 -2.18
N GLY A 48 -10.35 -8.57 -0.85
CA GLY A 48 -11.54 -8.59 0.01
C GLY A 48 -12.04 -7.21 0.49
N VAL A 49 -11.40 -6.13 0.06
CA VAL A 49 -11.77 -4.75 0.42
C VAL A 49 -12.57 -4.12 -0.71
N ASP A 50 -13.60 -3.36 -0.35
CA ASP A 50 -14.41 -2.62 -1.31
C ASP A 50 -13.56 -1.72 -2.21
N ARG A 51 -13.87 -1.73 -3.53
CA ARG A 51 -13.09 -1.02 -4.54
C ARG A 51 -13.10 0.50 -4.36
N SER A 52 -14.11 1.07 -3.70
CA SER A 52 -14.14 2.49 -3.36
C SER A 52 -12.98 2.90 -2.43
N LEU A 53 -12.43 1.96 -1.67
CA LEU A 53 -11.30 2.20 -0.76
C LEU A 53 -9.94 1.90 -1.41
N TRP A 54 -9.91 1.48 -2.68
CA TRP A 54 -8.67 1.06 -3.33
C TRP A 54 -7.71 2.23 -3.59
N THR A 55 -8.19 3.46 -3.72
CA THR A 55 -7.33 4.64 -3.78
C THR A 55 -6.48 4.78 -2.52
N ALA A 56 -7.10 4.64 -1.34
CA ALA A 56 -6.37 4.65 -0.07
C ALA A 56 -5.46 3.42 0.09
N ALA A 57 -5.91 2.26 -0.41
CA ALA A 57 -5.10 1.04 -0.42
C ALA A 57 -3.85 1.19 -1.31
N ALA A 58 -3.97 1.86 -2.45
CA ALA A 58 -2.87 2.12 -3.38
C ALA A 58 -1.79 3.00 -2.72
N SER A 59 -2.17 4.07 -2.03
CA SER A 59 -1.23 4.88 -1.24
C SER A 59 -0.53 4.05 -0.16
N ASN A 60 -1.25 3.13 0.48
CA ASN A 60 -0.69 2.22 1.47
C ASN A 60 0.33 1.24 0.88
N VAL A 61 0.01 0.63 -0.27
CA VAL A 61 0.93 -0.25 -1.01
C VAL A 61 2.19 0.50 -1.41
N ARG A 62 2.05 1.69 -1.99
CA ARG A 62 3.19 2.54 -2.37
C ARG A 62 4.17 2.74 -1.20
N LEU A 63 3.66 3.18 -0.05
CA LEU A 63 4.50 3.41 1.13
C LEU A 63 5.26 2.15 1.58
N HIS A 64 4.63 0.98 1.51
CA HIS A 64 5.27 -0.27 1.89
C HIS A 64 6.29 -0.76 0.84
N VAL A 65 6.01 -0.59 -0.46
CA VAL A 65 6.96 -0.93 -1.52
C VAL A 65 8.19 -0.02 -1.45
N ASP A 66 8.00 1.29 -1.26
CA ASP A 66 9.10 2.25 -1.08
C ASP A 66 9.97 1.86 0.14
N HIS A 67 9.34 1.49 1.26
CA HIS A 67 10.05 1.02 2.45
C HIS A 67 10.84 -0.28 2.21
N LEU A 68 10.29 -1.22 1.44
CA LEU A 68 10.97 -2.46 1.07
C LEU A 68 12.15 -2.21 0.12
N ASP A 69 12.04 -1.27 -0.83
CA ASP A 69 13.15 -0.89 -1.71
C ASP A 69 14.29 -0.23 -0.94
N GLN A 70 13.96 0.68 -0.01
CA GLN A 70 14.95 1.32 0.85
C GLN A 70 15.75 0.29 1.67
N GLN A 71 15.09 -0.78 2.11
CA GLN A 71 15.72 -1.88 2.82
C GLN A 71 16.39 -2.94 1.91
N LYS A 72 16.30 -2.77 0.58
CA LYS A 72 16.78 -3.75 -0.41
C LYS A 72 16.21 -5.15 -0.21
N LYS A 73 14.92 -5.21 0.11
CA LYS A 73 14.16 -6.44 0.37
C LYS A 73 13.22 -6.86 -0.76
N LEU A 74 13.13 -6.08 -1.83
CA LEU A 74 12.31 -6.46 -2.97
C LEU A 74 12.89 -7.69 -3.70
N PRO A 75 12.04 -8.59 -4.22
CA PRO A 75 12.48 -9.77 -4.95
C PRO A 75 13.33 -9.40 -6.17
N LYS A 76 14.30 -10.26 -6.51
CA LYS A 76 15.11 -10.09 -7.71
C LYS A 76 14.23 -10.16 -8.95
N GLY A 77 14.35 -9.17 -9.84
CA GLY A 77 13.54 -9.08 -11.05
C GLY A 77 12.29 -8.21 -10.93
N PHE A 78 11.91 -7.77 -9.72
CA PHE A 78 10.87 -6.77 -9.58
C PHE A 78 11.37 -5.41 -10.10
N SER A 79 10.69 -4.85 -11.11
CA SER A 79 11.04 -3.57 -11.71
C SER A 79 10.36 -2.42 -10.98
N MET A 80 11.15 -1.65 -10.22
CA MET A 80 10.67 -0.41 -9.61
C MET A 80 10.26 0.62 -10.67
N GLU A 81 10.86 0.59 -11.85
CA GLU A 81 10.50 1.47 -12.97
C GLU A 81 9.07 1.17 -13.46
N ASN A 82 8.71 -0.10 -13.64
CA ASN A 82 7.36 -0.52 -14.01
C ASN A 82 6.34 -0.13 -12.92
N PHE A 83 6.69 -0.39 -11.66
CA PHE A 83 5.85 -0.04 -10.52
C PHE A 83 5.59 1.46 -10.46
N ILE A 84 6.62 2.30 -10.54
CA ILE A 84 6.51 3.77 -10.53
C ILE A 84 5.73 4.25 -11.75
N GLY A 85 5.97 3.69 -12.94
CA GLY A 85 5.18 4.00 -14.14
C GLY A 85 3.69 3.76 -13.94
N SER A 86 3.32 2.64 -13.31
CA SER A 86 1.92 2.33 -12.98
C SER A 86 1.31 3.26 -11.94
N LEU A 87 2.12 3.76 -10.99
CA LEU A 87 1.69 4.74 -10.00
C LEU A 87 1.33 6.07 -10.66
N VAL A 88 2.18 6.57 -11.56
CA VAL A 88 1.91 7.84 -12.28
C VAL A 88 0.64 7.74 -13.13
N ALA A 89 0.44 6.59 -13.79
CA ALA A 89 -0.80 6.32 -14.52
C ALA A 89 -2.01 6.31 -13.58
N PHE A 90 -1.89 5.68 -12.41
CA PHE A 90 -2.95 5.63 -11.40
C PHE A 90 -3.29 7.03 -10.85
N GLU A 91 -2.29 7.82 -10.47
CA GLU A 91 -2.49 9.20 -9.98
C GLU A 91 -3.16 10.07 -11.04
N SER A 92 -2.77 9.93 -12.31
CA SER A 92 -3.41 10.64 -13.42
C SER A 92 -4.89 10.28 -13.57
N LEU A 93 -5.25 9.00 -13.38
CA LEU A 93 -6.64 8.55 -13.41
C LEU A 93 -7.45 9.09 -12.23
N VAL A 94 -6.88 9.08 -11.03
CA VAL A 94 -7.55 9.62 -9.83
C VAL A 94 -7.82 11.12 -9.99
N VAL A 95 -6.83 11.89 -10.46
CA VAL A 95 -6.99 13.33 -10.70
C VAL A 95 -8.05 13.62 -11.77
N ALA A 96 -8.13 12.80 -12.83
CA ALA A 96 -9.15 12.95 -13.87
C ALA A 96 -10.58 12.68 -13.36
N PHE A 97 -10.72 11.83 -12.33
CA PHE A 97 -12.02 11.49 -11.72
C PHE A 97 -12.45 12.43 -10.59
N GLU A 98 -11.53 13.22 -9.99
CA GLU A 98 -11.83 14.21 -8.96
C GLU A 98 -11.62 15.66 -9.45
N PRO A 99 -12.40 16.17 -10.44
CA PRO A 99 -12.14 17.48 -11.03
C PRO A 99 -12.47 18.67 -10.10
N ASN A 100 -13.14 18.47 -8.95
CA ASN A 100 -13.42 19.53 -7.96
C ASN A 100 -13.94 18.93 -6.64
N SER A 101 -13.07 18.63 -5.67
CA SER A 101 -13.48 18.68 -4.26
C SER A 101 -13.42 20.14 -3.80
N GLY A 102 -14.51 20.87 -4.10
CA GLY A 102 -14.64 22.28 -3.84
C GLY A 102 -14.25 22.67 -2.42
N LYS A 103 -13.60 23.83 -2.33
CA LYS A 103 -13.47 24.65 -1.13
C LYS A 103 -14.79 24.63 -0.36
N LEU A 104 -14.73 24.25 0.91
CA LEU A 104 -15.63 24.70 1.97
C LEU A 104 -14.82 25.58 2.91
#